data_AF-A0A7E5W2R4-F1
#
_entry.id   AF-A0A7E5W2R4-F1
#
_cell.length_a   1.000
_cell.length_b   1.000
_cell.length_c   1.000
_cell.angle_alpha   90.00
_cell.angle_beta   90.00
_cell.angle_gamma   90.00
#
_symmetry.space_group_name_H-M   'P 1'
#
loop_
_entity.id
_entity.type
_entity.pdbx_description
1 polymer ?
#
loop_
_entity_poly.entity_id
_entity_poly.type
_entity_poly.pdbx_seq_one_letter_code
_entity_poly.pdbx_strand_id
1 'polypeptide(L)'
;MEVIECNELKLWLSQPPKYTTFRINALKTFDKSILEEFLKSQSKELGASQIPRYYFVRPDCLVLEQWSDEVTVEKTGMDVIVDAACAAAVLRGAHVFAPGVLGLPVNCTLEERVDIYGDLEGHCKRGLKIQYEGRKQYVGTGYLKMLRPQLYDKGVQPSGIAIHTVLPASKLPVVNETLFPKGEVLLQNLPSIVCGWVMDAKPNEIILDMCAAPGNKTTHLAEMSKDQAIIIAVDKTPQRTAKIKENCDLQGISCVTSYAYDSTKCCSEESTGINNGPPFPPNSFDKVLLDAPCSGLGQRPQLMNKMTPKMVGSFKCIQRKLIAEAVKVLKVGGKLVYSTCTITESENEGMVAWALDKFPSLKLIPAEPLLGGPGLPNRGLNDEQRSLVQRFGPEIDDLRPVDTLYKESIGFFIAAFIKLP
;
A
#
# COMPACT_ATOMS: atom_id res chain seq x y z
N MET A 1 -19.04 -0.59 24.85
CA MET A 1 -18.23 -1.43 23.97
C MET A 1 -17.87 -0.67 22.70
N GLU A 2 -18.84 -0.15 21.93
CA GLU A 2 -18.55 0.57 20.66
C GLU A 2 -17.55 1.76 20.77
N VAL A 3 -17.57 2.55 21.86
CA VAL A 3 -16.64 3.69 22.03
C VAL A 3 -15.20 3.23 22.33
N ILE A 4 -15.04 2.10 23.04
CA ILE A 4 -13.71 1.56 23.40
C ILE A 4 -13.08 0.92 22.17
N GLU A 5 -13.84 0.12 21.42
CA GLU A 5 -13.41 -0.46 20.13
C GLU A 5 -13.01 0.64 19.12
N CYS A 6 -13.75 1.77 19.10
CA CYS A 6 -13.41 2.91 18.24
C CYS A 6 -12.08 3.58 18.64
N ASN A 7 -11.76 3.64 19.94
CA ASN A 7 -10.50 4.23 20.42
C ASN A 7 -9.30 3.31 20.15
N GLU A 8 -9.46 2.01 20.35
CA GLU A 8 -8.42 1.01 20.03
C GLU A 8 -8.10 0.99 18.53
N LEU A 9 -9.13 1.03 17.67
CA LEU A 9 -8.94 1.11 16.23
C LEU A 9 -8.23 2.39 15.80
N LYS A 10 -8.59 3.54 16.39
CA LYS A 10 -7.89 4.82 16.13
C LYS A 10 -6.43 4.77 16.56
N LEU A 11 -6.14 4.20 17.72
CA LEU A 11 -4.77 4.02 18.20
C LEU A 11 -3.99 3.13 17.24
N TRP A 12 -4.54 1.98 16.86
CA TRP A 12 -3.95 1.07 15.90
C TRP A 12 -3.67 1.74 14.54
N LEU A 13 -4.63 2.49 14.01
CA LEU A 13 -4.48 3.25 12.76
C LEU A 13 -3.36 4.30 12.85
N SER A 14 -3.23 4.98 14.00
CA SER A 14 -2.22 6.01 14.21
C SER A 14 -0.78 5.46 14.32
N GLN A 15 -0.65 4.17 14.61
CA GLN A 15 0.63 3.49 14.75
C GLN A 15 1.07 2.86 13.42
N PRO A 16 2.38 2.91 13.10
CA PRO A 16 2.91 2.22 11.93
C PRO A 16 2.81 0.71 12.12
N PRO A 17 2.67 -0.07 11.04
CA PRO A 17 2.84 -1.51 11.07
C PRO A 17 4.18 -1.91 11.69
N LYS A 18 4.20 -3.05 12.39
CA LYS A 18 5.41 -3.53 13.07
C LYS A 18 6.46 -4.13 12.14
N TYR A 19 6.13 -4.26 10.87
CA TYR A 19 6.96 -4.95 9.89
C TYR A 19 7.07 -4.10 8.61
N THR A 20 8.26 -4.13 8.01
CA THR A 20 8.46 -3.67 6.63
C THR A 20 8.38 -4.89 5.72
N THR A 21 7.55 -4.80 4.68
CA THR A 21 7.36 -5.89 3.72
C THR A 21 7.81 -5.48 2.33
N PHE A 22 8.63 -6.34 1.72
CA PHE A 22 9.10 -6.19 0.35
C PHE A 22 8.52 -7.32 -0.50
N ARG A 23 8.04 -6.97 -1.69
CA ARG A 23 7.85 -7.94 -2.76
C ARG A 23 9.18 -8.11 -3.49
N ILE A 24 9.60 -9.36 -3.67
CA ILE A 24 10.78 -9.70 -4.45
C ILE A 24 10.34 -10.05 -5.87
N ASN A 25 10.96 -9.43 -6.86
CA ASN A 25 10.67 -9.69 -8.26
C ASN A 25 11.18 -11.09 -8.64
N ALA A 26 10.26 -12.03 -8.82
CA ALA A 26 10.56 -13.43 -9.13
C ALA A 26 11.20 -13.64 -10.53
N LEU A 27 11.20 -12.61 -11.40
CA LEU A 27 11.85 -12.64 -12.70
C LEU A 27 13.35 -12.30 -12.63
N LYS A 28 13.82 -11.82 -11.47
CA LYS A 28 15.22 -11.42 -11.24
C LYS A 28 15.84 -12.22 -10.08
N THR A 29 17.16 -12.19 -10.00
CA THR A 29 17.89 -12.77 -8.87
C THR A 29 17.85 -11.80 -7.70
N PHE A 30 17.48 -12.28 -6.52
CA PHE A 30 17.55 -11.50 -5.29
C PHE A 30 18.75 -11.90 -4.45
N ASP A 31 19.67 -10.95 -4.21
CA ASP A 31 20.80 -11.16 -3.32
C ASP A 31 20.50 -10.64 -1.91
N LYS A 32 20.23 -11.58 -0.99
CA LYS A 32 19.98 -11.26 0.42
C LYS A 32 21.20 -10.69 1.14
N SER A 33 22.43 -10.91 0.64
CA SER A 33 23.64 -10.42 1.29
C SER A 33 23.70 -8.90 1.32
N ILE A 34 23.14 -8.23 0.30
CA ILE A 34 23.00 -6.76 0.23
C ILE A 34 22.24 -6.24 1.46
N LEU A 35 21.12 -6.90 1.82
CA LEU A 35 20.34 -6.54 3.00
C LEU A 35 21.12 -6.81 4.29
N GLU A 36 21.75 -7.97 4.41
CA GLU A 36 22.51 -8.36 5.60
C GLU A 36 23.68 -7.40 5.88
N GLU A 37 24.44 -7.03 4.84
CA GLU A 37 25.55 -6.09 4.95
C GLU A 37 25.07 -4.69 5.34
N PHE A 38 23.97 -4.23 4.74
CA PHE A 38 23.38 -2.94 5.07
C PHE A 38 22.85 -2.89 6.51
N LEU A 39 22.16 -3.93 6.97
CA LEU A 39 21.70 -4.02 8.36
C LEU A 39 22.87 -4.09 9.33
N LYS A 40 23.96 -4.81 9.01
CA LYS A 40 25.19 -4.81 9.82
C LYS A 40 25.82 -3.42 9.90
N SER A 41 25.77 -2.63 8.83
CA SER A 41 26.24 -1.24 8.83
C SER A 41 25.39 -0.35 9.74
N GLN A 42 24.06 -0.39 9.58
CA GLN A 42 23.14 0.35 10.46
C GLN A 42 23.28 -0.08 11.92
N SER A 43 23.48 -1.38 12.20
CA SER A 43 23.69 -1.90 13.55
C SER A 43 24.89 -1.25 14.22
N LYS A 44 26.01 -1.05 13.49
CA LYS A 44 27.20 -0.38 14.01
C LYS A 44 26.94 1.10 14.29
N GLU A 45 26.21 1.78 13.41
CA GLU A 45 25.84 3.19 13.59
C GLU A 45 24.93 3.40 14.81
N LEU A 46 24.02 2.45 15.05
CA LEU A 46 23.06 2.48 16.14
C LEU A 46 23.61 1.92 17.46
N GLY A 47 24.80 1.31 17.45
CA GLY A 47 25.32 0.59 18.61
C GLY A 47 24.49 -0.64 19.00
N ALA A 48 23.73 -1.21 18.06
CA ALA A 48 22.87 -2.36 18.30
C ALA A 48 23.70 -3.66 18.43
N SER A 49 23.28 -4.55 19.33
CA SER A 49 23.96 -5.83 19.59
C SER A 49 23.76 -6.85 18.45
N GLN A 50 22.62 -6.76 17.77
CA GLN A 50 22.18 -7.69 16.73
C GLN A 50 21.40 -6.94 15.65
N ILE A 51 21.43 -7.48 14.43
CA ILE A 51 20.57 -6.99 13.35
C ILE A 51 19.12 -7.44 13.56
N PRO A 52 18.12 -6.72 13.03
CA PRO A 52 16.73 -7.12 13.09
C PRO A 52 16.52 -8.43 12.32
N ARG A 53 15.58 -9.24 12.81
CA ARG A 53 15.20 -10.47 12.12
C ARG A 53 14.52 -10.13 10.79
N TYR A 54 14.85 -10.91 9.76
CA TYR A 54 14.10 -10.95 8.50
C TYR A 54 13.85 -12.40 8.09
N TYR A 55 12.76 -12.62 7.37
CA TYR A 55 12.37 -13.95 6.88
C TYR A 55 11.42 -13.84 5.69
N PHE A 56 11.26 -14.94 4.96
CA PHE A 56 10.35 -15.02 3.83
C PHE A 56 9.05 -15.70 4.25
N VAL A 57 7.91 -15.05 4.00
CA VAL A 57 6.58 -15.67 4.13
C VAL A 57 6.33 -16.61 2.95
N ARG A 58 6.75 -16.15 1.77
CA ARG A 58 6.85 -16.89 0.50
C ARG A 58 8.12 -16.41 -0.22
N PRO A 59 8.62 -17.13 -1.24
CA PRO A 59 9.83 -16.71 -1.96
C PRO A 59 9.79 -15.27 -2.50
N ASP A 60 8.59 -14.76 -2.81
CA ASP A 60 8.34 -13.40 -3.33
C ASP A 60 7.99 -12.37 -2.25
N CYS A 61 7.99 -12.73 -0.96
CA CYS A 61 7.61 -11.82 0.12
C CYS A 61 8.58 -11.90 1.31
N LEU A 62 9.41 -10.88 1.42
CA LEU A 62 10.36 -10.68 2.50
C LEU A 62 9.73 -9.78 3.58
N VAL A 63 9.83 -10.21 4.83
CA VAL A 63 9.40 -9.48 6.02
C VAL A 63 10.64 -9.10 6.83
N LEU A 64 10.71 -7.84 7.24
CA LEU A 64 11.75 -7.27 8.09
C LEU A 64 11.12 -6.71 9.36
N GLU A 65 11.63 -7.14 10.51
CA GLU A 65 11.18 -6.71 11.83
C GLU A 65 11.85 -5.40 12.28
N GLN A 66 11.36 -4.83 13.38
CA GLN A 66 11.94 -3.65 14.03
C GLN A 66 13.27 -3.98 14.73
N TRP A 67 14.08 -2.94 14.96
CA TRP A 67 15.19 -3.02 15.89
C TRP A 67 14.71 -3.37 17.31
N SER A 68 15.56 -4.07 18.07
CA SER A 68 15.31 -4.44 19.47
C SER A 68 15.09 -3.21 20.35
N ASP A 69 14.45 -3.40 21.51
CA ASP A 69 14.10 -2.29 22.38
C ASP A 69 15.30 -1.56 23.00
N GLU A 70 16.45 -2.22 23.05
CA GLU A 70 17.73 -1.66 23.49
C GLU A 70 18.24 -0.54 22.56
N VAL A 71 17.80 -0.51 21.31
CA VAL A 71 18.23 0.49 20.34
C VAL A 71 17.43 1.78 20.56
N THR A 72 18.12 2.80 21.07
CA THR A 72 17.55 4.11 21.34
C THR A 72 18.46 5.22 20.84
N VAL A 73 17.88 6.32 20.39
CA VAL A 73 18.60 7.54 20.04
C VAL A 73 18.07 8.67 20.92
N GLU A 74 18.98 9.37 21.59
CA GLU A 74 18.63 10.53 22.41
C GLU A 74 18.18 11.70 21.54
N LYS A 75 17.14 12.39 22.01
CA LYS A 75 16.64 13.60 21.37
C LYS A 75 17.63 14.74 21.56
N THR A 76 17.88 15.48 20.49
CA THR A 76 18.80 16.63 20.52
C THR A 76 18.12 17.92 20.94
N GLY A 77 16.79 17.98 20.86
CA GLY A 77 16.00 19.20 21.05
C GLY A 77 16.01 20.14 19.84
N MET A 78 16.69 19.76 18.75
CA MET A 78 16.65 20.49 17.48
C MET A 78 15.50 19.98 16.61
N ASP A 79 14.34 20.61 16.76
CA ASP A 79 13.13 20.21 16.04
C ASP A 79 13.15 20.64 14.56
N VAL A 80 13.02 19.67 13.65
CA VAL A 80 12.69 19.90 12.24
C VAL A 80 11.27 19.44 11.97
N ILE A 81 10.45 20.33 11.39
CA ILE A 81 9.04 20.06 11.14
C ILE A 81 8.84 19.61 9.70
N VAL A 82 8.16 18.48 9.53
CA VAL A 82 7.77 17.92 8.24
C VAL A 82 6.25 17.82 8.14
N ASP A 83 5.72 17.72 6.93
CA ASP A 83 4.30 17.46 6.73
C ASP A 83 3.89 16.05 7.22
N ALA A 84 2.60 15.84 7.45
CA ALA A 84 2.08 14.57 7.99
C ALA A 84 2.37 13.35 7.09
N ALA A 85 2.44 13.53 5.76
CA ALA A 85 2.70 12.43 4.85
C ALA A 85 4.18 12.01 4.91
N CYS A 86 5.08 12.99 4.96
CA CYS A 86 6.50 12.78 5.19
C CYS A 86 6.75 12.14 6.57
N ALA A 87 6.07 12.63 7.61
CA ALA A 87 6.15 12.06 8.95
C ALA A 87 5.72 10.58 8.98
N ALA A 88 4.61 10.24 8.30
CA ALA A 88 4.16 8.86 8.16
C ALA A 88 5.17 7.98 7.40
N ALA A 89 5.82 8.53 6.36
CA ALA A 89 6.87 7.84 5.63
C ALA A 89 8.13 7.60 6.49
N VAL A 90 8.53 8.57 7.31
CA VAL A 90 9.66 8.42 8.26
C VAL A 90 9.35 7.30 9.26
N LEU A 91 8.15 7.27 9.83
CA LEU A 91 7.68 6.17 10.69
C LEU A 91 7.68 4.81 10.00
N ARG A 92 7.73 4.77 8.66
CA ARG A 92 7.80 3.55 7.85
C ARG A 92 9.23 3.23 7.38
N GLY A 93 10.25 3.90 7.92
CA GLY A 93 11.65 3.66 7.58
C GLY A 93 12.17 4.49 6.40
N ALA A 94 11.61 5.67 6.14
CA ALA A 94 12.10 6.56 5.08
C ALA A 94 13.06 7.65 5.58
N HIS A 95 13.92 8.13 4.69
CA HIS A 95 14.60 9.42 4.84
C HIS A 95 13.60 10.58 4.64
N VAL A 96 13.95 11.77 5.14
CA VAL A 96 13.18 12.98 4.87
C VAL A 96 13.66 13.58 3.56
N PHE A 97 12.77 13.67 2.58
CA PHE A 97 13.04 14.34 1.32
C PHE A 97 12.67 15.83 1.41
N ALA A 98 13.43 16.65 0.69
CA ALA A 98 13.36 18.11 0.73
C ALA A 98 11.95 18.72 0.50
N PRO A 99 11.08 18.17 -0.36
CA PRO A 99 9.70 18.65 -0.49
C PRO A 99 8.89 18.58 0.81
N GLY A 100 9.15 17.58 1.66
CA GLY A 100 8.38 17.34 2.89
C GLY A 100 8.78 18.22 4.08
N VAL A 101 9.88 18.97 4.00
CA VAL A 101 10.35 19.84 5.09
C VAL A 101 9.57 21.14 5.10
N LEU A 102 8.93 21.43 6.24
CA LEU A 102 8.13 22.64 6.46
C LEU A 102 8.90 23.69 7.29
N GLY A 103 9.55 23.28 8.37
CA GLY A 103 10.23 24.19 9.30
C GLY A 103 11.61 23.67 9.65
N LEU A 104 12.63 24.54 9.60
CA LEU A 104 14.01 24.21 9.94
C LEU A 104 14.60 25.38 10.75
N PRO A 105 15.07 25.20 11.99
CA PRO A 105 15.66 26.28 12.78
C PRO A 105 16.83 26.98 12.07
N VAL A 106 17.09 28.25 12.39
CA VAL A 106 18.10 29.07 11.69
C VAL A 106 19.54 28.63 12.00
N ASN A 107 19.76 28.05 13.19
CA ASN A 107 21.09 27.77 13.71
C ASN A 107 21.58 26.35 13.40
N CYS A 108 20.89 25.58 12.55
CA CYS A 108 21.31 24.23 12.21
C CYS A 108 22.52 24.21 11.27
N THR A 109 23.40 23.25 11.47
CA THR A 109 24.57 22.97 10.64
C THR A 109 24.43 21.64 9.89
N LEU A 110 25.16 21.48 8.78
CA LEU A 110 25.17 20.20 8.07
C LEU A 110 25.79 19.12 8.95
N GLU A 111 25.30 17.89 8.79
CA GLU A 111 25.69 16.71 9.58
C GLU A 111 25.34 16.78 11.07
N GLU A 112 24.63 17.82 11.50
CA GLU A 112 24.10 17.92 12.86
C GLU A 112 22.90 16.99 13.03
N ARG A 113 22.76 16.44 14.24
CA ARG A 113 21.62 15.59 14.60
C ARG A 113 20.39 16.44 14.90
N VAL A 114 19.29 16.09 14.25
CA VAL A 114 18.00 16.78 14.37
C VAL A 114 16.88 15.80 14.70
N ASP A 115 15.90 16.27 15.47
CA ASP A 115 14.69 15.54 15.81
C ASP A 115 13.58 15.88 14.80
N ILE A 116 13.03 14.87 14.17
CA ILE A 116 12.03 15.00 13.12
C ILE A 116 10.64 14.95 13.76
N TYR A 117 9.84 15.99 13.50
CA TYR A 117 8.45 16.08 13.97
C TYR A 117 7.47 16.27 12.82
N GLY A 118 6.39 15.49 12.82
CA GLY A 118 5.26 15.68 11.91
C GLY A 118 4.28 16.71 12.44
N ASP A 119 3.88 17.66 11.61
CA ASP A 119 2.76 18.57 11.89
C ASP A 119 1.42 17.82 11.73
N LEU A 120 0.70 17.66 12.85
CA LEU A 120 -0.56 16.90 12.89
C LEU A 120 -1.78 17.74 12.54
N GLU A 121 -1.65 19.07 12.49
CA GLU A 121 -2.75 20.00 12.25
C GLU A 121 -2.67 20.65 10.86
N GLY A 122 -1.49 20.62 10.23
CA GLY A 122 -1.25 21.27 8.94
C GLY A 122 -1.18 22.80 9.05
N HIS A 123 -0.86 23.32 10.23
CA HIS A 123 -0.75 24.75 10.50
C HIS A 123 0.69 25.27 10.37
N CYS A 124 1.70 24.40 10.29
CA CYS A 124 3.08 24.80 10.10
C CYS A 124 3.29 25.36 8.69
N LYS A 125 3.68 26.63 8.61
CA LYS A 125 3.97 27.29 7.33
C LYS A 125 5.35 26.87 6.82
N ARG A 126 5.44 26.60 5.51
CA ARG A 126 6.71 26.31 4.85
C ARG A 126 7.69 27.47 5.04
N GLY A 127 8.93 27.15 5.43
CA GLY A 127 9.98 28.10 5.74
C GLY A 127 9.99 28.60 7.19
N LEU A 128 9.22 28.01 8.11
CA LEU A 128 9.24 28.38 9.53
C LEU A 128 10.68 28.37 10.08
N LYS A 129 11.08 29.45 10.75
CA LYS A 129 12.43 29.70 11.26
C LYS A 129 12.60 29.43 12.75
N ILE A 130 11.50 29.50 13.48
CA ILE A 130 11.42 29.37 14.94
C ILE A 130 10.85 28.02 15.31
N GLN A 131 10.88 27.70 16.60
CA GLN A 131 10.25 26.50 17.14
C GLN A 131 8.74 26.51 16.84
N TYR A 132 8.22 25.35 16.44
CA TYR A 132 6.80 25.16 16.21
C TYR A 132 6.11 24.72 17.49
N GLU A 133 5.12 25.51 17.92
CA GLU A 133 4.33 25.31 19.15
C GLU A 133 3.00 24.55 18.90
N GLY A 134 2.64 24.32 17.63
CA GLY A 134 1.43 23.58 17.27
C GLY A 134 1.53 22.09 17.61
N ARG A 135 0.41 21.36 17.47
CA ARG A 135 0.40 19.93 17.79
C ARG A 135 1.28 19.16 16.80
N LYS A 136 2.35 18.57 17.32
CA LYS A 136 3.36 17.83 16.56
C LYS A 136 3.64 16.47 17.18
N GLN A 137 4.14 15.54 16.37
CA GLN A 137 4.53 14.20 16.81
C GLN A 137 5.96 13.91 16.41
N TYR A 138 6.76 13.44 17.38
CA TYR A 138 8.11 12.94 17.11
C TYR A 138 8.03 11.67 16.25
N VAL A 139 8.78 11.64 15.15
CA VAL A 139 8.77 10.52 14.21
C VAL A 139 10.14 9.89 13.98
N GLY A 140 11.22 10.51 14.46
CA GLY A 140 12.57 9.93 14.42
C GLY A 140 13.65 10.98 14.58
N THR A 141 14.90 10.52 14.57
CA THR A 141 16.10 11.39 14.59
C THR A 141 16.92 11.10 13.35
N GLY A 142 17.63 12.11 12.83
CA GLY A 142 18.50 11.96 11.69
C GLY A 142 19.58 13.03 11.58
N TYR A 143 20.43 12.92 10.56
CA TYR A 143 21.46 13.92 10.25
C TYR A 143 20.98 14.87 9.17
N LEU A 144 21.13 16.17 9.41
CA LEU A 144 20.75 17.21 8.45
C LEU A 144 21.68 17.20 7.22
N LYS A 145 21.10 17.08 6.03
CA LYS A 145 21.81 17.06 4.74
C LYS A 145 21.56 18.29 3.87
N MET A 146 20.55 19.09 4.21
CA MET A 146 20.22 20.32 3.49
C MET A 146 19.95 21.49 4.43
N LEU A 147 20.44 22.66 4.05
CA LEU A 147 20.21 23.90 4.77
C LEU A 147 19.04 24.70 4.18
N ARG A 148 18.60 25.70 4.94
CA ARG A 148 17.46 26.56 4.56
C ARG A 148 17.52 27.15 3.14
N PRO A 149 18.66 27.64 2.62
CA PRO A 149 18.73 28.17 1.25
C PRO A 149 18.33 27.14 0.19
N GLN A 150 18.74 25.88 0.37
CA GLN A 150 18.42 24.77 -0.54
C GLN A 150 16.95 24.32 -0.43
N LEU A 151 16.26 24.68 0.64
CA LEU A 151 14.89 24.24 0.92
C LEU A 151 13.82 25.31 0.59
N TYR A 152 14.17 26.60 0.73
CA TYR A 152 13.19 27.68 0.78
C TYR A 152 13.52 28.92 -0.07
N ASP A 153 14.71 29.02 -0.67
CA ASP A 153 15.03 30.19 -1.49
C ASP A 153 14.13 30.29 -2.73
N LYS A 154 13.89 31.54 -3.16
CA LYS A 154 13.02 31.81 -4.31
C LYS A 154 13.58 31.15 -5.56
N GLY A 155 12.73 30.38 -6.25
CA GLY A 155 13.08 29.71 -7.50
C GLY A 155 13.67 28.31 -7.33
N VAL A 156 13.94 27.87 -6.09
CA VAL A 156 14.40 26.50 -5.83
C VAL A 156 13.20 25.54 -5.86
N GLN A 157 13.34 24.44 -6.60
CA GLN A 157 12.49 23.26 -6.47
C GLN A 157 13.24 22.21 -5.64
N PRO A 158 13.04 22.19 -4.32
CA PRO A 158 13.83 21.35 -3.43
C PRO A 158 13.60 19.88 -3.75
N SER A 159 14.67 19.13 -3.91
CA SER A 159 14.66 17.69 -4.21
C SER A 159 15.84 17.00 -3.55
N GLY A 160 15.77 15.68 -3.40
CA GLY A 160 16.79 14.88 -2.71
C GLY A 160 16.55 14.77 -1.19
N ILE A 161 17.49 14.13 -0.51
CA ILE A 161 17.42 13.85 0.94
C ILE A 161 17.81 15.11 1.71
N ALA A 162 16.89 15.64 2.52
CA ALA A 162 17.14 16.76 3.41
C ALA A 162 17.56 16.30 4.82
N ILE A 163 17.06 15.15 5.29
CA ILE A 163 17.53 14.52 6.52
C ILE A 163 17.72 13.04 6.26
N HIS A 164 18.94 12.58 6.51
CA HIS A 164 19.25 11.16 6.57
C HIS A 164 18.76 10.61 7.92
N THR A 165 17.56 10.04 7.92
CA THR A 165 16.99 9.38 9.11
C THR A 165 17.93 8.29 9.62
N VAL A 166 18.28 8.35 10.90
CA VAL A 166 19.10 7.37 11.61
C VAL A 166 18.21 6.31 12.25
N LEU A 167 17.24 6.76 13.05
CA LEU A 167 16.29 5.87 13.71
C LEU A 167 14.89 6.50 13.72
N PRO A 168 13.92 5.91 13.01
CA PRO A 168 12.52 6.24 13.18
C PRO A 168 12.02 5.93 14.59
N ALA A 169 11.04 6.68 15.08
CA ALA A 169 10.38 6.41 16.35
C ALA A 169 9.69 5.03 16.39
N SER A 170 9.38 4.47 15.21
CA SER A 170 8.85 3.12 15.05
C SER A 170 9.89 2.01 15.16
N LYS A 171 11.19 2.36 15.22
CA LYS A 171 12.31 1.42 15.19
C LYS A 171 12.34 0.52 13.95
N LEU A 172 11.57 0.83 12.90
CA LEU A 172 11.72 0.14 11.63
C LEU A 172 13.07 0.48 11.00
N PRO A 173 13.80 -0.50 10.45
CA PRO A 173 15.04 -0.22 9.73
C PRO A 173 14.81 0.71 8.55
N VAL A 174 15.76 1.60 8.29
CA VAL A 174 15.68 2.57 7.19
C VAL A 174 16.13 1.91 5.89
N VAL A 175 15.33 0.96 5.40
CA VAL A 175 15.59 0.16 4.20
C VAL A 175 14.59 0.56 3.12
N ASN A 176 15.09 0.88 1.93
CA ASN A 176 14.25 1.26 0.80
C ASN A 176 14.72 0.54 -0.49
N GLU A 177 13.93 0.67 -1.55
CA GLU A 177 14.18 0.00 -2.83
C GLU A 177 15.51 0.39 -3.49
N THR A 178 16.05 1.58 -3.18
CA THR A 178 17.31 2.05 -3.77
C THR A 178 18.55 1.33 -3.25
N LEU A 179 18.40 0.55 -2.16
CA LEU A 179 19.45 -0.33 -1.66
C LEU A 179 19.77 -1.46 -2.66
N PHE A 180 18.77 -1.88 -3.42
CA PHE A 180 18.88 -3.00 -4.35
C PHE A 180 18.99 -2.50 -5.80
N PRO A 181 19.51 -3.31 -6.72
CA PRO A 181 19.40 -3.03 -8.14
C PRO A 181 17.94 -2.76 -8.56
N LYS A 182 17.77 -1.82 -9.49
CA LYS A 182 16.44 -1.32 -9.85
C LYS A 182 15.50 -2.45 -10.32
N GLY A 183 14.31 -2.47 -9.75
CA GLY A 183 13.25 -3.41 -10.10
C GLY A 183 13.45 -4.83 -9.59
N GLU A 184 14.41 -5.10 -8.70
CA GLU A 184 14.53 -6.40 -8.01
C GLU A 184 13.61 -6.52 -6.79
N VAL A 185 13.34 -5.40 -6.12
CA VAL A 185 12.44 -5.36 -4.96
C VAL A 185 11.47 -4.19 -5.07
N LEU A 186 10.32 -4.35 -4.44
CA LEU A 186 9.31 -3.32 -4.29
C LEU A 186 8.81 -3.27 -2.84
N LEU A 187 8.79 -2.10 -2.23
CA LEU A 187 8.12 -1.87 -0.96
C LEU A 187 6.60 -1.95 -1.19
N GLN A 188 6.00 -3.01 -0.65
CA GLN A 188 4.57 -3.26 -0.86
C GLN A 188 3.98 -3.84 0.42
N ASN A 189 2.84 -3.28 0.85
CA ASN A 189 2.13 -3.75 2.02
C ASN A 189 1.73 -5.22 1.89
N LEU A 190 1.94 -6.01 2.94
CA LEU A 190 1.65 -7.44 2.96
C LEU A 190 0.26 -7.82 2.40
N PRO A 191 -0.86 -7.19 2.81
CA PRO A 191 -2.17 -7.53 2.24
C PRO A 191 -2.28 -7.30 0.73
N SER A 192 -1.55 -6.32 0.19
CA SER A 192 -1.50 -6.09 -1.26
C SER A 192 -0.71 -7.17 -2.00
N ILE A 193 0.32 -7.77 -1.38
CA ILE A 193 1.03 -8.94 -1.91
C ILE A 193 0.11 -10.18 -1.84
N VAL A 194 -0.60 -10.36 -0.72
CA VAL A 194 -1.60 -11.44 -0.56
C VAL A 194 -2.67 -11.33 -1.64
N CYS A 195 -3.13 -10.13 -2.00
CA CYS A 195 -4.08 -9.94 -3.10
C CYS A 195 -3.57 -10.50 -4.44
N GLY A 196 -2.27 -10.38 -4.74
CA GLY A 196 -1.66 -11.02 -5.90
C GLY A 196 -1.72 -12.54 -5.79
N TRP A 197 -1.43 -13.10 -4.61
CA TRP A 197 -1.56 -14.54 -4.37
C TRP A 197 -2.99 -15.06 -4.53
N VAL A 198 -4.01 -14.26 -4.18
CA VAL A 198 -5.43 -14.62 -4.37
C VAL A 198 -5.84 -14.64 -5.85
N MET A 199 -5.33 -13.68 -6.62
CA MET A 199 -5.50 -13.68 -8.08
C MET A 199 -4.87 -14.91 -8.71
N ASP A 200 -3.68 -15.30 -8.25
CA ASP A 200 -2.95 -16.49 -8.69
C ASP A 200 -2.75 -16.53 -10.22
N ALA A 201 -2.18 -15.46 -10.79
CA ALA A 201 -2.01 -15.31 -12.23
C ALA A 201 -1.16 -16.45 -12.83
N LYS A 202 -1.63 -17.05 -13.92
CA LYS A 202 -0.97 -18.15 -14.63
C LYS A 202 -0.52 -17.74 -16.04
N PRO A 203 0.49 -18.41 -16.61
CA PRO A 203 0.83 -18.27 -18.02
C PRO A 203 -0.39 -18.45 -18.92
N ASN A 204 -0.46 -17.65 -19.99
CA ASN A 204 -1.50 -17.65 -21.03
C ASN A 204 -2.92 -17.23 -20.58
N GLU A 205 -3.12 -16.80 -19.34
CA GLU A 205 -4.39 -16.19 -18.92
C GLU A 205 -4.50 -14.75 -19.41
N ILE A 206 -5.71 -14.33 -19.79
CA ILE A 206 -6.02 -12.94 -20.10
C ILE A 206 -6.59 -12.27 -18.86
N ILE A 207 -5.85 -11.30 -18.32
CA ILE A 207 -6.14 -10.67 -17.02
C ILE A 207 -6.38 -9.18 -17.21
N LEU A 208 -7.45 -8.66 -16.62
CA LEU A 208 -7.73 -7.23 -16.55
C LEU A 208 -7.47 -6.70 -15.14
N ASP A 209 -6.64 -5.67 -15.01
CA ASP A 209 -6.55 -4.83 -13.81
C ASP A 209 -7.25 -3.49 -14.07
N MET A 210 -8.41 -3.29 -13.45
CA MET A 210 -9.30 -2.17 -13.78
C MET A 210 -8.87 -0.83 -13.17
N CYS A 211 -7.98 -0.82 -12.17
CA CYS A 211 -7.59 0.38 -11.42
C CYS A 211 -6.10 0.29 -11.08
N ALA A 212 -5.28 0.13 -12.13
CA ALA A 212 -3.97 -0.47 -12.01
C ALA A 212 -2.89 0.44 -11.40
N ALA A 213 -2.99 1.77 -11.53
CA ALA A 213 -1.84 2.63 -11.21
C ALA A 213 -1.59 2.73 -9.69
N PRO A 214 -0.30 2.71 -9.26
CA PRO A 214 0.91 2.85 -10.08
C PRO A 214 1.44 1.55 -10.70
N GLY A 215 0.74 0.41 -10.58
CA GLY A 215 1.09 -0.84 -11.23
C GLY A 215 1.60 -1.93 -10.27
N ASN A 216 1.62 -1.68 -8.96
CA ASN A 216 2.25 -2.61 -8.01
C ASN A 216 1.60 -4.00 -8.04
N LYS A 217 0.26 -4.10 -8.08
CA LYS A 217 -0.41 -5.40 -8.19
C LYS A 217 -0.29 -5.96 -9.61
N THR A 218 -0.41 -5.10 -10.63
CA THR A 218 -0.23 -5.47 -12.04
C THR A 218 1.12 -6.14 -12.29
N THR A 219 2.21 -5.58 -11.80
CA THR A 219 3.56 -6.15 -11.98
C THR A 219 3.73 -7.43 -11.18
N HIS A 220 3.09 -7.55 -10.01
CA HIS A 220 3.07 -8.82 -9.27
C HIS A 220 2.38 -9.94 -10.06
N LEU A 221 1.26 -9.64 -10.72
CA LEU A 221 0.58 -10.62 -11.59
C LEU A 221 1.46 -11.04 -12.77
N ALA A 222 2.19 -10.10 -13.37
CA ALA A 222 3.17 -10.41 -14.42
C ALA A 222 4.25 -11.36 -13.91
N GLU A 223 4.87 -11.05 -12.76
CA GLU A 223 5.89 -11.89 -12.10
C GLU A 223 5.37 -13.31 -11.82
N MET A 224 4.16 -13.43 -11.24
CA MET A 224 3.53 -14.72 -10.94
C MET A 224 3.27 -15.56 -12.20
N SER A 225 2.87 -14.91 -13.29
CA SER A 225 2.68 -15.55 -14.60
C SER A 225 4.00 -15.83 -15.34
N LYS A 226 5.16 -15.51 -14.74
CA LYS A 226 6.48 -15.56 -15.38
C LYS A 226 6.57 -14.72 -16.66
N ASP A 227 5.88 -13.58 -16.67
CA ASP A 227 5.74 -12.69 -17.82
C ASP A 227 5.09 -13.36 -19.05
N GLN A 228 4.22 -14.35 -18.84
CA GLN A 228 3.57 -15.13 -19.92
C GLN A 228 2.03 -15.00 -19.94
N ALA A 229 1.42 -14.22 -19.04
CA ALA A 229 0.01 -13.86 -19.16
C ALA A 229 -0.21 -12.80 -20.27
N ILE A 230 -1.45 -12.42 -20.52
CA ILE A 230 -1.79 -11.19 -21.27
C ILE A 230 -2.48 -10.27 -20.27
N ILE A 231 -1.76 -9.25 -19.79
CA ILE A 231 -2.27 -8.38 -18.73
C ILE A 231 -2.64 -7.02 -19.33
N ILE A 232 -3.89 -6.65 -19.16
CA ILE A 232 -4.40 -5.33 -19.54
C ILE A 232 -4.59 -4.50 -18.27
N ALA A 233 -3.87 -3.38 -18.21
CA ALA A 233 -3.86 -2.49 -17.06
C ALA A 233 -4.56 -1.17 -17.40
N VAL A 234 -5.70 -0.90 -16.78
CA VAL A 234 -6.49 0.31 -17.05
C VAL A 234 -6.41 1.26 -15.86
N ASP A 235 -6.22 2.53 -16.16
CA ASP A 235 -6.40 3.60 -15.17
C ASP A 235 -6.92 4.87 -15.88
N LYS A 236 -7.52 5.80 -15.13
CA LYS A 236 -8.32 6.90 -15.67
C LYS A 236 -7.53 7.96 -16.44
N THR A 237 -6.25 8.13 -16.14
CA THR A 237 -5.45 9.27 -16.65
C THR A 237 -4.15 8.80 -17.31
N PRO A 238 -3.68 9.47 -18.39
CA PRO A 238 -2.42 9.15 -19.05
C PRO A 238 -1.20 9.18 -18.12
N GLN A 239 -1.16 10.08 -17.13
CA GLN A 239 -0.06 10.18 -16.18
C GLN A 239 0.04 8.93 -15.29
N ARG A 240 -1.12 8.41 -14.87
CA ARG A 240 -1.21 7.18 -14.06
C ARG A 240 -0.80 5.95 -14.86
N THR A 241 -1.20 5.86 -16.14
CA THR A 241 -0.80 4.74 -17.00
C THR A 241 0.67 4.82 -17.44
N ALA A 242 1.21 6.02 -17.64
CA ALA A 242 2.64 6.22 -17.85
C ALA A 242 3.46 5.66 -16.67
N LYS A 243 2.96 5.81 -15.43
CA LYS A 243 3.62 5.24 -14.25
C LYS A 243 3.60 3.71 -14.22
N ILE A 244 2.50 3.09 -14.66
CA ILE A 244 2.41 1.63 -14.82
C ILE A 244 3.50 1.17 -15.80
N LYS A 245 3.58 1.81 -16.97
CA LYS A 245 4.59 1.50 -17.98
C LYS A 245 6.01 1.63 -17.45
N GLU A 246 6.33 2.76 -16.78
CA GLU A 246 7.64 2.98 -16.16
C GLU A 246 7.98 1.88 -15.16
N ASN A 247 7.03 1.48 -14.31
CA ASN A 247 7.24 0.43 -13.33
C ASN A 247 7.41 -0.96 -13.97
N CYS A 248 6.69 -1.27 -15.05
CA CYS A 248 6.91 -2.48 -15.85
C CYS A 248 8.31 -2.48 -16.47
N ASP A 249 8.72 -1.38 -17.11
CA ASP A 249 10.02 -1.24 -17.77
C ASP A 249 11.17 -1.42 -16.74
N LEU A 250 11.05 -0.81 -15.55
CA LEU A 250 12.02 -0.96 -14.46
C LEU A 250 12.16 -2.42 -13.97
N GLN A 251 11.05 -3.15 -13.95
CA GLN A 251 10.98 -4.53 -13.47
C GLN A 251 11.26 -5.57 -14.57
N GLY A 252 11.39 -5.14 -15.83
CA GLY A 252 11.65 -6.03 -16.98
C GLY A 252 10.42 -6.81 -17.44
N ILE A 253 9.23 -6.24 -17.28
CA ILE A 253 7.94 -6.87 -17.59
C ILE A 253 7.48 -6.45 -18.98
N SER A 254 7.12 -7.42 -19.82
CA SER A 254 6.70 -7.20 -21.21
C SER A 254 5.25 -7.59 -21.49
N CYS A 255 4.63 -8.41 -20.64
CA CYS A 255 3.29 -8.94 -20.87
C CYS A 255 2.13 -7.98 -20.52
N VAL A 256 2.44 -6.74 -20.10
CA VAL A 256 1.48 -5.74 -19.65
C VAL A 256 1.26 -4.67 -20.71
N THR A 257 0.00 -4.47 -21.12
CA THR A 257 -0.42 -3.32 -21.94
C THR A 257 -1.28 -2.39 -21.11
N SER A 258 -0.96 -1.09 -21.06
CA SER A 258 -1.71 -0.11 -20.27
C SER A 258 -2.53 0.86 -21.11
N TYR A 259 -3.74 1.19 -20.65
CA TYR A 259 -4.68 2.10 -21.34
C TYR A 259 -5.25 3.16 -20.40
N ALA A 260 -5.20 4.43 -20.82
CA ALA A 260 -5.85 5.52 -20.11
C ALA A 260 -7.35 5.54 -20.45
N TYR A 261 -8.19 4.98 -19.58
CA TYR A 261 -9.62 4.82 -19.85
C TYR A 261 -10.47 4.80 -18.55
N ASP A 262 -11.75 5.15 -18.67
CA ASP A 262 -12.71 5.08 -17.57
C ASP A 262 -13.25 3.66 -17.42
N SER A 263 -12.74 2.92 -16.43
CA SER A 263 -13.14 1.53 -16.16
C SER A 263 -14.62 1.36 -15.81
N THR A 264 -15.39 2.43 -15.56
CA THR A 264 -16.86 2.36 -15.43
C THR A 264 -17.59 2.20 -16.77
N LYS A 265 -16.84 2.14 -17.87
CA LYS A 265 -17.34 1.97 -19.23
C LYS A 265 -16.53 0.92 -19.99
N CYS A 266 -15.86 -0.02 -19.29
CA CYS A 266 -14.90 -0.90 -19.93
C CYS A 266 -15.52 -2.04 -20.75
N CYS A 267 -16.84 -2.23 -20.73
CA CYS A 267 -17.54 -3.21 -21.56
C CYS A 267 -18.32 -2.54 -22.71
N SER A 268 -18.21 -3.08 -23.92
CA SER A 268 -19.06 -2.71 -25.07
C SER A 268 -19.26 -3.89 -26.01
N GLU A 269 -20.50 -4.11 -26.46
CA GLU A 269 -20.86 -5.10 -27.50
C GLU A 269 -20.29 -4.72 -28.89
N GLU A 270 -20.02 -3.43 -29.11
CA GLU A 270 -19.44 -2.92 -30.37
C GLU A 270 -17.91 -3.05 -30.42
N SER A 271 -17.29 -3.59 -29.36
CA SER A 271 -15.85 -3.77 -29.30
C SER A 271 -15.36 -4.75 -30.36
N THR A 272 -14.26 -4.42 -31.02
CA THR A 272 -13.67 -5.22 -32.10
C THR A 272 -12.62 -6.24 -31.60
N GLY A 273 -12.47 -6.38 -30.28
CA GLY A 273 -11.59 -7.35 -29.65
C GLY A 273 -10.70 -6.76 -28.56
N ILE A 274 -10.08 -7.65 -27.78
CA ILE A 274 -9.24 -7.31 -26.62
C ILE A 274 -7.99 -6.50 -27.02
N ASN A 275 -7.42 -6.81 -28.19
CA ASN A 275 -6.16 -6.21 -28.67
C ASN A 275 -6.32 -4.76 -29.17
N ASN A 276 -7.55 -4.28 -29.36
CA ASN A 276 -7.82 -2.93 -29.88
C ASN A 276 -7.97 -1.87 -28.77
N GLY A 277 -7.76 -2.27 -27.51
CA GLY A 277 -7.94 -1.42 -26.34
C GLY A 277 -9.39 -1.31 -25.87
N PRO A 278 -9.64 -0.59 -24.76
CA PRO A 278 -10.98 -0.43 -24.19
C PRO A 278 -11.88 0.47 -25.07
N PRO A 279 -13.21 0.25 -25.06
CA PRO A 279 -13.93 -0.76 -24.28
C PRO A 279 -13.77 -2.18 -24.86
N PHE A 280 -13.88 -3.19 -24.00
CA PHE A 280 -13.68 -4.60 -24.32
C PHE A 280 -15.00 -5.35 -24.55
N PRO A 281 -14.99 -6.47 -25.30
CA PRO A 281 -16.17 -7.31 -25.45
C PRO A 281 -16.61 -7.93 -24.11
N PRO A 282 -17.88 -8.30 -23.94
CA PRO A 282 -18.29 -9.09 -22.79
C PRO A 282 -17.59 -10.47 -22.78
N ASN A 283 -17.42 -11.06 -21.60
CA ASN A 283 -16.82 -12.39 -21.42
C ASN A 283 -15.44 -12.57 -22.08
N SER A 284 -14.56 -11.58 -21.94
CA SER A 284 -13.26 -11.54 -22.61
C SER A 284 -12.07 -11.90 -21.71
N PHE A 285 -12.18 -11.78 -20.39
CA PHE A 285 -11.08 -11.99 -19.45
C PHE A 285 -11.25 -13.26 -18.60
N ASP A 286 -10.17 -14.02 -18.42
CA ASP A 286 -10.13 -15.18 -17.52
C ASP A 286 -10.13 -14.74 -16.07
N LYS A 287 -9.46 -13.61 -15.77
CA LYS A 287 -9.45 -13.00 -14.45
C LYS A 287 -9.60 -11.48 -14.51
N VAL A 288 -10.27 -10.92 -13.52
CA VAL A 288 -10.38 -9.48 -13.32
C VAL A 288 -9.94 -9.14 -11.91
N LEU A 289 -8.93 -8.28 -11.78
CA LEU A 289 -8.57 -7.60 -10.53
C LEU A 289 -9.26 -6.24 -10.49
N LEU A 290 -10.00 -6.02 -9.42
CA LEU A 290 -10.56 -4.73 -9.06
C LEU A 290 -10.00 -4.29 -7.70
N ASP A 291 -8.82 -3.68 -7.72
CA ASP A 291 -8.25 -2.91 -6.61
C ASP A 291 -8.91 -1.53 -6.57
N ALA A 292 -10.09 -1.47 -5.97
CA ALA A 292 -10.99 -0.35 -6.21
C ALA A 292 -10.51 0.94 -5.51
N PRO A 293 -10.71 2.12 -6.14
CA PRO A 293 -10.53 3.39 -5.43
C PRO A 293 -11.45 3.40 -4.22
N CYS A 294 -10.88 3.69 -3.06
CA CYS A 294 -11.56 3.63 -1.77
C CYS A 294 -11.16 4.81 -0.88
N SER A 295 -11.83 4.92 0.26
CA SER A 295 -11.55 5.96 1.26
C SER A 295 -10.16 5.87 1.89
N GLY A 296 -9.42 4.76 1.73
CA GLY A 296 -8.05 4.61 2.22
C GLY A 296 -7.91 4.70 3.75
N LEU A 297 -8.99 4.48 4.50
CA LEU A 297 -9.02 4.61 5.96
C LEU A 297 -8.24 3.49 6.69
N GLY A 298 -7.76 2.48 5.97
CA GLY A 298 -6.92 1.43 6.52
C GLY A 298 -5.42 1.73 6.47
N GLN A 299 -4.99 2.82 5.83
CA GLN A 299 -3.56 3.14 5.71
C GLN A 299 -2.93 3.38 7.08
N ARG A 300 -1.71 2.89 7.30
CA ARG A 300 -0.98 3.02 8.57
C ARG A 300 0.48 3.42 8.36
N PRO A 301 1.03 4.34 9.16
CA PRO A 301 0.33 5.13 10.19
C PRO A 301 -0.53 6.23 9.58
N GLN A 302 -1.71 6.46 10.15
CA GLN A 302 -2.61 7.55 9.78
C GLN A 302 -2.51 8.70 10.78
N LEU A 303 -1.55 9.61 10.53
CA LEU A 303 -1.30 10.76 11.40
C LEU A 303 -2.34 11.87 11.23
N MET A 304 -2.86 12.04 10.02
CA MET A 304 -3.91 13.00 9.68
C MET A 304 -4.84 12.39 8.64
N ASN A 305 -6.13 12.68 8.77
CA ASN A 305 -7.16 12.23 7.82
C ASN A 305 -8.08 13.39 7.45
N LYS A 306 -8.23 13.65 6.15
CA LYS A 306 -9.08 14.72 5.60
C LYS A 306 -10.40 14.20 5.03
N MET A 307 -10.68 12.90 5.15
CA MET A 307 -11.93 12.31 4.67
C MET A 307 -13.13 12.85 5.43
N THR A 308 -14.14 13.31 4.69
CA THR A 308 -15.45 13.68 5.25
C THR A 308 -16.44 12.53 5.08
N PRO A 309 -17.51 12.46 5.90
CA PRO A 309 -18.55 11.43 5.73
C PRO A 309 -19.15 11.40 4.31
N LYS A 310 -19.31 12.57 3.69
CA LYS A 310 -19.78 12.68 2.30
C LYS A 310 -18.81 12.06 1.29
N MET A 311 -17.51 12.26 1.47
CA MET A 311 -16.48 11.64 0.62
C MET A 311 -16.49 10.13 0.78
N VAL A 312 -16.51 9.63 2.02
CA VAL A 312 -16.57 8.18 2.33
C VAL A 312 -17.78 7.54 1.65
N GLY A 313 -18.97 8.16 1.77
CA GLY A 313 -20.19 7.64 1.14
C GLY A 313 -20.16 7.59 -0.39
N SER A 314 -19.30 8.37 -1.05
CA SER A 314 -19.22 8.42 -2.52
C SER A 314 -18.48 7.22 -3.14
N PHE A 315 -17.54 6.61 -2.40
CA PHE A 315 -16.71 5.52 -2.92
C PHE A 315 -17.52 4.26 -3.24
N LYS A 316 -18.50 3.92 -2.38
CA LYS A 316 -19.44 2.82 -2.63
C LYS A 316 -20.13 2.95 -4.00
N CYS A 317 -20.52 4.16 -4.39
CA CYS A 317 -21.23 4.38 -5.66
C CYS A 317 -20.34 4.09 -6.88
N ILE A 318 -19.08 4.53 -6.86
CA ILE A 318 -18.14 4.27 -7.95
C ILE A 318 -17.72 2.80 -7.98
N GLN A 319 -17.47 2.18 -6.83
CA GLN A 319 -17.12 0.76 -6.70
C GLN A 319 -18.21 -0.15 -7.28
N ARG A 320 -19.48 0.14 -7.03
CA ARG A 320 -20.61 -0.60 -7.63
C ARG A 320 -20.61 -0.54 -9.16
N LYS A 321 -20.32 0.62 -9.75
CA LYS A 321 -20.20 0.76 -11.21
C LYS A 321 -19.04 -0.06 -11.76
N LEU A 322 -17.90 -0.03 -11.08
CA LEU A 322 -16.72 -0.81 -11.47
C LEU A 322 -16.98 -2.32 -11.38
N ILE A 323 -17.61 -2.81 -10.31
CA ILE A 323 -17.98 -4.24 -10.20
C ILE A 323 -18.96 -4.62 -11.31
N ALA A 324 -19.95 -3.78 -11.62
CA ALA A 324 -20.89 -4.08 -12.69
C ALA A 324 -20.20 -4.27 -14.05
N GLU A 325 -19.21 -3.44 -14.36
CA GLU A 325 -18.41 -3.60 -15.57
C GLU A 325 -17.46 -4.80 -15.50
N ALA A 326 -16.83 -5.05 -14.34
CA ALA A 326 -15.99 -6.22 -14.10
C ALA A 326 -16.73 -7.53 -14.40
N VAL A 327 -17.98 -7.64 -13.94
CA VAL A 327 -18.83 -8.83 -14.17
C VAL A 327 -19.14 -9.04 -15.65
N LYS A 328 -19.36 -7.96 -16.41
CA LYS A 328 -19.67 -8.06 -17.85
C LYS A 328 -18.50 -8.60 -18.66
N VAL A 329 -17.29 -8.06 -18.42
CA VAL A 329 -16.08 -8.45 -19.18
C VAL A 329 -15.46 -9.77 -18.70
N LEU A 330 -15.82 -10.26 -17.52
CA LEU A 330 -15.35 -11.54 -17.01
C LEU A 330 -16.00 -12.72 -17.74
N LYS A 331 -15.21 -13.71 -18.17
CA LYS A 331 -15.70 -14.97 -18.74
C LYS A 331 -16.51 -15.78 -17.73
N VAL A 332 -17.44 -16.59 -18.21
CA VAL A 332 -18.02 -17.69 -17.42
C VAL A 332 -16.89 -18.62 -16.97
N GLY A 333 -16.89 -19.00 -15.69
CA GLY A 333 -15.80 -19.72 -15.02
C GLY A 333 -14.61 -18.84 -14.61
N GLY A 334 -14.60 -17.56 -15.02
CA GLY A 334 -13.53 -16.62 -14.68
C GLY A 334 -13.57 -16.17 -13.22
N LYS A 335 -12.42 -15.70 -12.72
CA LYS A 335 -12.25 -15.22 -11.33
C LYS A 335 -12.25 -13.69 -11.27
N LEU A 336 -13.10 -13.11 -10.41
CA LEU A 336 -13.02 -11.70 -10.01
C LEU A 336 -12.44 -11.60 -8.60
N VAL A 337 -11.39 -10.79 -8.42
CA VAL A 337 -10.92 -10.40 -7.09
C VAL A 337 -11.20 -8.93 -6.87
N TYR A 338 -11.96 -8.64 -5.83
CA TYR A 338 -12.23 -7.30 -5.34
C TYR A 338 -11.36 -7.03 -4.11
N SER A 339 -10.68 -5.88 -4.07
CA SER A 339 -9.91 -5.48 -2.90
C SER A 339 -9.95 -3.98 -2.64
N THR A 340 -9.74 -3.61 -1.37
CA THR A 340 -9.65 -2.22 -0.92
C THR A 340 -8.62 -2.10 0.19
N CYS A 341 -8.06 -0.89 0.37
CA CYS A 341 -7.23 -0.52 1.53
C CYS A 341 -8.01 0.33 2.54
N THR A 342 -9.29 0.01 2.72
CA THR A 342 -10.17 0.64 3.70
C THR A 342 -10.75 -0.37 4.66
N ILE A 343 -11.27 0.13 5.78
CA ILE A 343 -11.87 -0.65 6.86
C ILE A 343 -13.40 -0.47 6.93
N THR A 344 -14.00 0.32 6.03
CA THR A 344 -15.44 0.59 6.09
C THR A 344 -16.25 -0.60 5.62
N GLU A 345 -17.26 -0.97 6.40
CA GLU A 345 -18.20 -2.05 6.03
C GLU A 345 -18.95 -1.76 4.73
N SER A 346 -19.20 -0.49 4.41
CA SER A 346 -19.97 -0.09 3.24
C SER A 346 -19.23 -0.30 1.92
N GLU A 347 -17.90 -0.22 1.96
CA GLU A 347 -17.01 -0.48 0.81
C GLU A 347 -16.60 -1.96 0.79
N ASN A 348 -16.64 -2.68 1.91
CA ASN A 348 -16.16 -4.05 2.03
C ASN A 348 -17.31 -5.08 2.04
N GLU A 349 -17.73 -5.56 3.22
CA GLU A 349 -18.75 -6.60 3.37
C GLU A 349 -20.08 -6.23 2.70
N GLY A 350 -20.50 -4.97 2.83
CA GLY A 350 -21.70 -4.44 2.18
C GLY A 350 -21.61 -4.36 0.66
N MET A 351 -20.39 -4.33 0.10
CA MET A 351 -20.17 -4.43 -1.35
C MET A 351 -20.32 -5.87 -1.82
N VAL A 352 -19.76 -6.83 -1.07
CA VAL A 352 -19.90 -8.27 -1.36
C VAL A 352 -21.37 -8.68 -1.31
N ALA A 353 -22.09 -8.30 -0.25
CA ALA A 353 -23.52 -8.61 -0.11
C ALA A 353 -24.34 -8.04 -1.28
N TRP A 354 -24.06 -6.78 -1.66
CA TRP A 354 -24.70 -6.18 -2.82
C TRP A 354 -24.35 -6.87 -4.14
N ALA A 355 -23.10 -7.30 -4.33
CA ALA A 355 -22.69 -7.96 -5.56
C ALA A 355 -23.38 -9.33 -5.73
N LEU A 356 -23.52 -10.09 -4.64
CA LEU A 356 -24.21 -11.38 -4.64
C LEU A 356 -25.72 -11.24 -4.91
N ASP A 357 -26.36 -10.20 -4.36
CA ASP A 357 -27.77 -9.90 -4.63
C ASP A 357 -27.98 -9.40 -6.08
N LYS A 358 -27.10 -8.51 -6.55
CA LYS A 358 -27.25 -7.86 -7.85
C LYS A 358 -26.89 -8.77 -9.03
N PHE A 359 -25.93 -9.68 -8.84
CA PHE A 359 -25.40 -10.55 -9.88
C PHE A 359 -25.54 -12.01 -9.45
N PRO A 360 -26.67 -12.67 -9.76
CA PRO A 360 -26.85 -14.10 -9.48
C PRO A 360 -25.81 -15.00 -10.16
N SER A 361 -25.18 -14.51 -11.23
CA SER A 361 -24.06 -15.15 -11.90
C SER A 361 -22.77 -15.10 -11.10
N LEU A 362 -22.69 -14.41 -9.97
CA LEU A 362 -21.50 -14.41 -9.11
C LEU A 362 -21.70 -15.37 -7.94
N LYS A 363 -20.70 -16.22 -7.74
CA LYS A 363 -20.58 -17.03 -6.53
C LYS A 363 -19.34 -16.61 -5.76
N LEU A 364 -19.50 -16.32 -4.48
CA LEU A 364 -18.37 -16.07 -3.58
C LEU A 364 -17.57 -17.37 -3.40
N ILE A 365 -16.24 -17.27 -3.49
CA ILE A 365 -15.31 -18.38 -3.29
C ILE A 365 -14.27 -17.98 -2.23
N PRO A 366 -13.58 -18.94 -1.58
CA PRO A 366 -12.49 -18.61 -0.68
C PRO A 366 -11.44 -17.73 -1.38
N ALA A 367 -11.09 -16.61 -0.76
CA ALA A 367 -9.99 -15.74 -1.17
C ALA A 367 -8.64 -16.34 -0.74
N GLU A 368 -8.33 -17.55 -1.22
CA GLU A 368 -7.14 -18.30 -0.83
C GLU A 368 -5.85 -17.70 -1.40
N PRO A 369 -4.75 -17.64 -0.62
CA PRO A 369 -4.63 -18.11 0.76
C PRO A 369 -5.35 -17.18 1.76
N LEU A 370 -6.05 -17.77 2.73
CA LEU A 370 -6.77 -17.05 3.79
C LEU A 370 -5.84 -16.75 4.96
N LEU A 371 -5.18 -15.60 4.90
CA LEU A 371 -4.18 -15.17 5.89
C LEU A 371 -4.70 -14.04 6.78
N GLY A 372 -5.65 -13.25 6.30
CA GLY A 372 -6.40 -12.29 7.11
C GLY A 372 -7.56 -12.92 7.87
N GLY A 373 -8.18 -12.14 8.75
CA GLY A 373 -9.38 -12.52 9.50
C GLY A 373 -10.62 -12.64 8.61
N PRO A 374 -11.74 -13.13 9.16
CA PRO A 374 -13.00 -13.23 8.42
C PRO A 374 -13.60 -11.84 8.18
N GLY A 375 -14.65 -11.77 7.36
CA GLY A 375 -15.48 -10.56 7.26
C GLY A 375 -16.15 -10.23 8.60
N LEU A 376 -16.50 -8.96 8.81
CA LEU A 376 -17.17 -8.52 10.05
C LEU A 376 -18.54 -9.18 10.26
N PRO A 377 -18.92 -9.53 11.51
CA PRO A 377 -20.23 -10.09 11.82
C PRO A 377 -21.34 -9.07 11.59
N ASN A 378 -22.52 -9.55 11.19
CA ASN A 378 -23.74 -8.75 11.03
C ASN A 378 -23.64 -7.58 10.03
N ARG A 379 -22.70 -7.64 9.07
CA ARG A 379 -22.51 -6.61 8.01
C ARG A 379 -22.99 -7.05 6.62
N GLY A 380 -24.01 -7.91 6.58
CA GLY A 380 -24.66 -8.36 5.35
C GLY A 380 -24.16 -9.70 4.80
N LEU A 381 -23.15 -10.31 5.42
CA LEU A 381 -22.67 -11.65 5.13
C LEU A 381 -22.96 -12.59 6.30
N ASN A 382 -23.37 -13.82 6.02
CA ASN A 382 -23.46 -14.89 7.03
C ASN A 382 -22.07 -15.48 7.35
N ASP A 383 -21.96 -16.31 8.38
CA ASP A 383 -20.65 -16.83 8.85
C ASP A 383 -19.90 -17.65 7.79
N GLU A 384 -20.63 -18.43 6.98
CA GLU A 384 -20.05 -19.15 5.84
C GLU A 384 -19.41 -18.16 4.87
N GLN A 385 -20.14 -17.13 4.42
CA GLN A 385 -19.64 -16.10 3.50
C GLN A 385 -18.51 -15.26 4.11
N ARG A 386 -18.60 -14.92 5.39
CA ARG A 386 -17.55 -14.20 6.14
C ARG A 386 -16.25 -15.00 6.16
N SER A 387 -16.34 -16.33 6.21
CA SER A 387 -15.19 -17.23 6.13
C SER A 387 -14.59 -17.34 4.72
N LEU A 388 -15.26 -16.85 3.67
CA LEU A 388 -14.71 -16.87 2.31
C LEU A 388 -13.92 -15.62 1.96
N VAL A 389 -14.22 -14.49 2.60
CA VAL A 389 -13.48 -13.23 2.43
C VAL A 389 -12.30 -13.17 3.42
N GLN A 390 -11.44 -12.18 3.24
CA GLN A 390 -10.43 -11.87 4.25
C GLN A 390 -10.26 -10.37 4.50
N ARG A 391 -10.20 -10.01 5.79
CA ARG A 391 -9.99 -8.68 6.32
C ARG A 391 -8.68 -8.65 7.11
N PHE A 392 -7.90 -7.59 6.92
CA PHE A 392 -6.68 -7.31 7.68
C PHE A 392 -6.97 -6.14 8.61
N GLY A 393 -6.73 -6.34 9.89
CA GLY A 393 -7.03 -5.36 10.94
C GLY A 393 -6.83 -5.93 12.34
N PRO A 394 -7.05 -5.12 13.39
CA PRO A 394 -6.84 -5.52 14.78
C PRO A 394 -7.95 -6.42 15.34
N GLU A 395 -9.03 -6.61 14.58
CA GLU A 395 -10.21 -7.35 15.04
C GLU A 395 -9.86 -8.82 15.40
N ILE A 396 -10.48 -9.31 16.46
CA ILE A 396 -10.35 -10.70 16.91
C ILE A 396 -11.71 -11.38 16.67
N ASP A 397 -11.68 -12.52 15.99
CA ASP A 397 -12.88 -13.27 15.63
C ASP A 397 -12.61 -14.78 15.71
N ASP A 398 -13.51 -15.51 16.36
CA ASP A 398 -13.37 -16.95 16.61
C ASP A 398 -13.50 -17.79 15.33
N LEU A 399 -14.11 -17.26 14.26
CA LEU A 399 -14.23 -17.98 12.98
C LEU A 399 -12.86 -18.23 12.32
N ARG A 400 -11.88 -17.34 12.55
CA ARG A 400 -10.52 -17.55 12.08
C ARG A 400 -9.51 -16.79 12.95
N PRO A 401 -8.69 -17.49 13.75
CA PRO A 401 -7.56 -16.87 14.43
C PRO A 401 -6.53 -16.43 13.39
N VAL A 402 -5.93 -15.25 13.62
CA VAL A 402 -5.01 -14.60 12.68
C VAL A 402 -3.67 -14.36 13.38
N ASP A 403 -2.59 -14.69 12.68
CA ASP A 403 -1.23 -14.42 13.12
C ASP A 403 -0.98 -12.90 13.28
N THR A 404 -0.18 -12.53 14.28
CA THR A 404 0.20 -11.15 14.57
C THR A 404 0.74 -10.42 13.34
N LEU A 405 1.49 -11.08 12.46
CA LEU A 405 2.02 -10.52 11.23
C LEU A 405 0.93 -9.90 10.35
N TYR A 406 -0.21 -10.57 10.21
CA TYR A 406 -1.32 -10.10 9.38
C TYR A 406 -2.21 -9.10 10.12
N LYS A 407 -2.40 -9.25 11.44
CA LYS A 407 -3.11 -8.27 12.28
C LYS A 407 -2.40 -6.93 12.38
N GLU A 408 -1.06 -6.94 12.39
CA GLU A 408 -0.23 -5.74 12.48
C GLU A 408 0.08 -5.10 11.13
N SER A 409 -0.64 -5.49 10.08
CA SER A 409 -0.54 -4.88 8.75
C SER A 409 -1.47 -3.67 8.59
N ILE A 410 -1.63 -3.14 7.38
CA ILE A 410 -2.62 -2.07 7.13
C ILE A 410 -4.05 -2.64 7.14
N GLY A 411 -5.03 -1.76 7.31
CA GLY A 411 -6.44 -2.09 7.08
C GLY A 411 -6.67 -2.43 5.61
N PHE A 412 -7.15 -3.64 5.32
CA PHE A 412 -7.30 -4.13 3.96
C PHE A 412 -8.43 -5.17 3.88
N PHE A 413 -9.03 -5.31 2.69
CA PHE A 413 -10.09 -6.29 2.45
C PHE A 413 -9.91 -6.96 1.09
N ILE A 414 -10.19 -8.26 1.02
CA ILE A 414 -10.15 -9.06 -0.21
C ILE A 414 -11.37 -9.97 -0.27
N ALA A 415 -12.07 -9.97 -1.40
CA ALA A 415 -13.11 -10.93 -1.74
C ALA A 415 -12.85 -11.51 -3.12
N ALA A 416 -13.11 -12.81 -3.30
CA ALA A 416 -12.95 -13.49 -4.57
C ALA A 416 -14.27 -14.12 -5.01
N PHE A 417 -14.58 -14.01 -6.30
CA PHE A 417 -15.79 -14.55 -6.91
C PHE A 417 -15.44 -15.37 -8.13
N ILE A 418 -16.29 -16.34 -8.45
CA ILE A 418 -16.32 -17.02 -9.75
C ILE A 418 -17.61 -16.66 -10.48
N LYS A 419 -17.54 -16.45 -11.79
CA LYS A 419 -18.72 -16.24 -12.63
C LYS A 419 -19.32 -17.57 -13.05
N LEU A 420 -20.58 -17.80 -12.72
CA LEU A 420 -21.39 -18.92 -13.16
C LEU A 420 -22.02 -18.63 -14.54
N PRO A 421 -22.48 -19.68 -15.27
CA PRO A 421 -23.15 -19.54 -16.56
C PRO A 421 -24.37 -18.62 -16.57
#